data_AF-A0A9P6L7K4-F1
#
_entry.id   AF-A0A9P6L7K4-F1
#
_cell.length_a   1.000
_cell.length_b   1.000
_cell.length_c   1.000
_cell.angle_alpha   90.00
_cell.angle_beta   90.00
_cell.angle_gamma   90.00
#
_symmetry.space_group_name_H-M   'P 1'
#
loop_
_entity.id
_entity.type
_entity.pdbx_description
1 polymer ?
#
loop_
_entity_poly.entity_id
_entity_poly.type
_entity_poly.pdbx_seq_one_letter_code
_entity_poly.pdbx_strand_id
1 'polypeptide(L)' 'MTSMCWDKCVTGTPSNRFSRSEESCLSYCVDRFLDTSLKLVQLIQDQRNAAGGQ' A
#
# COMPACT_ATOMS: atom_id res chain seq x y z
N MET A 1 -0.81 -5.79 4.59
CA MET A 1 -0.76 -4.32 4.55
C MET A 1 -0.42 -3.73 5.91
N THR A 2 -1.23 -3.96 6.94
CA THR A 2 -1.01 -3.36 8.28
C THR A 2 0.37 -3.64 8.86
N SER A 3 0.82 -4.91 8.91
CA SER A 3 2.18 -5.24 9.38
C SER A 3 3.26 -4.56 8.54
N MET A 4 3.15 -4.61 7.21
CA MET A 4 4.14 -3.99 6.31
C MET A 4 4.27 -2.48 6.55
N CYS A 5 3.15 -1.75 6.67
CA CYS A 5 3.20 -0.32 6.94
C CYS A 5 3.70 -0.01 8.34
N TRP A 6 3.36 -0.85 9.31
CA TRP A 6 3.89 -0.77 10.67
C TRP A 6 5.42 -0.93 10.68
N ASP A 7 5.93 -2.02 10.11
CA ASP A 7 7.35 -2.35 10.06
C ASP A 7 8.19 -1.30 9.31
N LYS A 8 7.58 -0.60 8.33
CA LYS A 8 8.24 0.47 7.57
C LYS A 8 8.20 1.83 8.25
N CYS A 9 7.09 2.18 8.89
CA CYS A 9 6.86 3.54 9.37
C CYS A 9 7.15 3.71 10.85
N VAL A 10 6.89 2.69 11.68
CA VAL A 10 7.05 2.76 13.13
C VAL A 10 8.42 2.21 13.52
N THR A 11 9.43 3.06 13.37
CA THR A 11 10.85 2.74 13.68
C THR A 11 11.36 3.40 14.95
N GLY A 12 10.54 4.29 15.55
CA GLY A 12 10.87 5.03 16.77
C GLY A 12 10.62 4.25 18.05
N THR A 13 10.86 4.92 19.18
CA THR A 13 10.48 4.38 20.50
C THR A 13 8.95 4.34 20.60
N PRO A 14 8.35 3.20 20.99
CA PRO A 14 6.91 3.11 21.20
C PRO A 14 6.43 4.19 22.18
N SER A 15 5.43 4.94 21.74
CA SER A 15 4.78 6.02 22.49
C SER A 15 3.27 5.85 22.37
N ASN A 16 2.53 6.55 23.22
CA ASN A 16 1.07 6.55 23.21
C ASN A 16 0.50 7.30 21.99
N ARG A 17 1.34 7.97 21.21
CA ARG A 17 0.99 8.73 20.01
C ARG A 17 2.09 8.57 18.97
N PHE A 18 1.70 8.55 17.71
CA PHE A 18 2.63 8.63 16.61
C PHE A 18 3.25 10.04 16.54
N SER A 19 4.51 10.09 16.13
CA SER A 19 5.12 11.33 15.66
C SER A 19 4.45 11.79 14.37
N ARG A 20 4.56 13.09 14.04
CA ARG A 20 4.05 13.64 12.78
C ARG A 20 4.61 12.91 11.54
N SER A 21 5.86 12.45 11.62
CA SER A 21 6.52 11.67 10.58
C SER A 21 5.92 10.28 10.43
N GLU A 22 5.61 9.59 11.54
CA GLU A 22 4.97 8.27 11.51
C GLU A 22 3.55 8.36 10.96
N GLU A 23 2.76 9.36 11.37
CA GLU A 23 1.41 9.60 10.83
C GLU A 23 1.45 9.81 9.32
N SER A 24 2.35 10.69 8.86
CA SER A 24 2.51 10.97 7.43
C SER A 24 2.96 9.73 6.66
N CYS A 25 3.94 8.99 7.19
CA CYS A 25 4.43 7.76 6.58
C CYS A 25 3.31 6.71 6.44
N LEU A 26 2.52 6.51 7.50
CA LEU A 26 1.43 5.54 7.50
C LEU A 26 0.37 5.88 6.45
N SER A 27 -0.02 7.16 6.32
CA SER A 27 -0.95 7.61 5.27
C SER A 27 -0.40 7.29 3.87
N TYR A 28 0.83 7.71 3.57
CA TYR A 28 1.47 7.44 2.28
C TYR A 28 1.67 5.95 2.00
N CYS A 29 1.96 5.15 3.03
CA CYS A 29 2.15 3.72 2.87
C CYS A 29 0.85 3.03 2.42
N VAL A 30 -0.27 3.37 3.06
CA VAL A 30 -1.58 2.80 2.70
C VAL A 30 -1.99 3.24 1.31
N ASP A 31 -1.85 4.54 0.98
CA ASP A 31 -2.19 5.06 -0.34
C ASP A 31 -1.41 4.33 -1.45
N ARG A 32 -0.08 4.19 -1.28
CA ARG A 32 0.76 3.45 -2.25
C ARG A 32 0.37 1.98 -2.38
N PHE A 33 -0.01 1.33 -1.28
CA PHE A 33 -0.45 -0.06 -1.33
C PHE A 33 -1.74 -0.19 -2.13
N LEU A 34 -2.71 0.71 -1.92
CA LEU A 34 -3.98 0.71 -2.65
C LEU A 34 -3.76 1.00 -4.13
N ASP A 35 -2.98 2.03 -4.47
CA ASP A 35 -2.64 2.38 -5.85
C ASP A 35 -2.00 1.20 -6.60
N THR A 36 -1.03 0.55 -5.96
CA THR A 36 -0.34 -0.60 -6.54
C THR A 36 -1.29 -1.77 -6.71
N SER A 37 -2.13 -2.05 -5.71
CA SER A 37 -3.11 -3.14 -5.76
C SER A 37 -4.12 -2.94 -6.88
N LEU A 38 -4.65 -1.73 -7.02
CA LEU A 38 -5.57 -1.37 -8.12
C LEU A 38 -4.88 -1.51 -9.48
N LYS A 39 -3.62 -1.05 -9.59
CA LYS A 39 -2.86 -1.20 -10.83
C LYS A 39 -2.63 -2.66 -11.19
N LEU A 40 -2.31 -3.51 -10.22
CA LEU A 40 -2.15 -4.95 -10.44
C LEU A 40 -3.45 -5.60 -10.93
N VAL A 41 -4.60 -5.23 -10.33
CA VAL A 41 -5.91 -5.71 -10.79
C VAL A 41 -6.17 -5.30 -12.23
N GLN A 42 -5.93 -4.04 -12.59
CA GLN A 42 -6.07 -3.55 -13.98
C GLN A 42 -5.20 -4.34 -14.95
N LEU A 43 -3.92 -4.57 -14.62
CA LEU A 43 -3.01 -5.35 -15.47
C LEU A 43 -3.51 -6.78 -15.69
N ILE A 44 -4.06 -7.42 -14.65
CA ILE A 44 -4.64 -8.76 -14.77
C ILE A 44 -5.91 -8.75 -15.62
N GLN A 45 -6.76 -7.72 -15.49
CA GLN A 45 -7.95 -7.55 -16.31
C GLN A 45 -7.59 -7.32 -17.78
N ASP A 46 -6.62 -6.46 -18.06
CA ASP A 46 -6.13 -6.18 -19.42
C ASP A 46 -5.58 -7.46 -20.06
N GLN A 47 -4.81 -8.25 -19.32
CA GLN A 47 -4.32 -9.56 -19.79
C GLN A 47 -5.45 -10.54 -20.08
N ARG A 48 -6.49 -10.60 -19.24
CA ARG A 48 -7.67 -11.46 -19.48
C ARG A 48 -8.44 -11.02 -20.72
N ASN A 49 -8.61 -9.72 -20.93
CA ASN A 49 -9.28 -9.19 -22.11
C ASN A 49 -8.49 -9.48 -23.40
N ALA A 50 -7.16 -9.38 -23.35
CA ALA A 50 -6.28 -9.76 -24.46
C ALA A 50 -6.29 -11.28 -24.74
N ALA A 51 -6.41 -12.11 -23.70
CA ALA A 51 -6.48 -13.57 -23.84
C ALA A 51 -7.88 -14.08 -24.26
N GLY A 52 -8.94 -13.33 -23.97
CA GLY A 52 -10.32 -13.65 -24.35
C GLY A 52 -10.73 -13.21 -25.75
N GLY A 53 -9.80 -12.66 -26.54
CA GLY A 53 -9.99 -12.35 -27.96
C GLY A 53 -9.65 -13.54 -28.86
N GLN A 54 -10.47 -14.59 -28.81
CA GLN A 54 -10.68 -15.59 -29.87
C GLN A 54 -12.17 -15.89 -29.97
#